data_AF-A0A9X2M727-F1
#
_entry.id   AF-A0A9X2M727-F1
#
_cell.length_a   1.000
_cell.length_b   1.000
_cell.length_c   1.000
_cell.angle_alpha   90.00
_cell.angle_beta   90.00
_cell.angle_gamma   90.00
#
_symmetry.space_group_name_H-M   'P 1'
#
loop_
_entity.id
_entity.type
_entity.pdbx_description
1 polymer ?
#
loop_
_entity_poly.entity_id
_entity_poly.type
_entity_poly.pdbx_seq_one_letter_code
_entity_poly.pdbx_strand_id
1 'polypeptide(L)'
;WGERLSVAAVNGPSAVVVSGDADGLEELLAVCEVEGIRARRVPVDYASHCAHVEVIEDELRQVLGGIGPRSSLVPFYSTVTGGVLDTAGLDAGYWYRNLRQTVRFDETVRALLSDGFQVFVEASAHPVLTMGVEQTAEDQGTQVTAVGSLRRDEGGLDRFLTSVAEAYVGGASVDWSTVFQGTGARQVGLPTYAFQHQHYWIKTPSPAVGDVTSAGLGSADHPLLGAVVGLAGVDGVLLTGRLSLVSHGWLADHVVWGVVVVPGAALVELVLRAGDGVGCGWLEELTLEVPLVVPERGGVQVQLSVGVPDGVGRRVVGVFSRLEGAEEESWTRNATGVLSAEGPGVVEGLGVWPPVGGVAVDVGGVYERLAGVGLEYGPVFRGVRAAWRRGDEVFAEVALAEEQCAEAGRFGLHPALLDAALH
;
A
#
# COMPACT_ATOMS: atom_id res chain seq x y z
N TRP A 1 34.97 -46.57 17.63
CA TRP A 1 36.34 -46.04 17.44
C TRP A 1 37.13 -45.79 18.73
N GLY A 2 36.56 -45.93 19.94
CA GLY A 2 37.34 -45.85 21.19
C GLY A 2 38.05 -44.51 21.36
N GLU A 3 39.27 -44.51 21.88
CA GLU A 3 40.10 -43.29 22.04
C GLU A 3 40.68 -42.76 20.71
N ARG A 4 40.60 -43.54 19.63
CA ARG A 4 41.14 -43.17 18.30
C ARG A 4 40.43 -41.98 17.67
N LEU A 5 39.17 -41.72 18.02
CA LEU A 5 38.39 -40.60 17.48
C LEU A 5 37.65 -39.87 18.60
N SER A 6 37.54 -38.56 18.47
CA SER A 6 36.81 -37.66 19.37
C SER A 6 35.90 -36.74 18.56
N VAL A 7 34.76 -36.36 19.14
CA VAL A 7 33.99 -35.24 18.61
C VAL A 7 34.76 -33.97 18.94
N ALA A 8 35.33 -33.35 17.90
CA ALA A 8 36.12 -32.15 18.02
C ALA A 8 35.24 -30.91 18.25
N ALA A 9 34.15 -30.81 17.50
CA ALA A 9 33.24 -29.68 17.58
C ALA A 9 31.81 -30.09 17.24
N VAL A 10 30.84 -29.47 17.92
CA VAL A 10 29.42 -29.51 17.57
C VAL A 10 29.06 -28.10 17.10
N ASN A 11 29.07 -27.88 15.78
CA ASN A 11 28.90 -26.57 15.15
C ASN A 11 27.43 -26.19 14.90
N GLY A 12 26.51 -27.14 15.04
CA GLY A 12 25.08 -26.92 14.91
C GLY A 12 24.31 -28.24 15.01
N PRO A 13 22.98 -28.23 14.90
CA PRO A 13 22.13 -29.41 15.05
C PRO A 13 22.43 -30.51 14.03
N SER A 14 22.96 -30.13 12.86
CA SER A 14 23.27 -31.05 11.75
C SER A 14 24.75 -31.05 11.35
N ALA A 15 25.63 -30.42 12.14
CA ALA A 15 27.03 -30.21 11.77
C ALA A 15 27.99 -30.52 12.93
N VAL A 16 28.77 -31.60 12.79
CA VAL A 16 29.81 -32.02 13.75
C VAL A 16 31.15 -32.20 13.05
N VAL A 17 32.24 -31.99 13.80
CA VAL A 17 33.61 -32.27 13.37
C VAL A 17 34.17 -33.39 14.24
N VAL A 18 34.78 -34.39 13.61
CA VAL A 18 35.47 -35.50 14.29
C VAL A 18 36.97 -35.37 14.03
N SER A 19 37.78 -35.56 15.06
CA SER A 19 39.25 -35.56 14.98
C SER A 19 39.84 -36.80 15.66
N GLY A 20 41.09 -37.13 15.32
CA GLY A 20 41.79 -38.28 15.88
C GLY A 20 42.72 -38.93 14.86
N ASP A 21 42.90 -40.23 14.97
CA ASP A 21 43.78 -41.03 14.13
C ASP A 21 43.36 -41.01 12.66
N ALA A 22 44.34 -41.02 11.75
CA ALA A 22 44.11 -40.93 10.31
C ALA A 22 43.33 -42.14 9.77
N ASP A 23 43.70 -43.36 10.18
CA ASP A 23 43.00 -44.61 9.83
C ASP A 23 41.57 -44.63 10.40
N GLY A 24 41.39 -44.16 11.64
CA GLY A 24 40.07 -44.02 12.25
C GLY A 24 39.15 -43.07 11.47
N LEU A 25 39.68 -41.93 11.01
CA LEU A 25 38.92 -40.99 10.17
C LEU A 25 38.60 -41.57 8.79
N GLU A 26 39.48 -42.36 8.19
CA GLU A 26 39.23 -43.07 6.93
C GLU A 26 38.12 -44.10 7.08
N GLU A 27 38.16 -44.91 8.15
CA GLU A 27 37.08 -45.84 8.50
C GLU A 27 35.73 -45.12 8.66
N LEU A 28 35.71 -43.98 9.37
CA LEU A 28 34.49 -43.21 9.59
C LEU A 28 33.94 -42.63 8.28
N LEU A 29 34.79 -42.10 7.40
CA LEU A 29 34.39 -41.58 6.10
C LEU A 29 33.74 -42.66 5.23
N ALA A 30 34.32 -43.87 5.21
CA ALA A 30 33.75 -45.00 4.48
C ALA A 30 32.37 -45.41 5.02
N VAL A 31 32.18 -45.39 6.35
CA VAL A 31 30.87 -45.63 6.96
C VAL A 31 29.87 -44.55 6.55
N CYS A 32 30.25 -43.26 6.61
CA CYS A 32 29.38 -42.17 6.19
C CYS A 32 28.96 -42.29 4.71
N GLU A 33 29.87 -42.71 3.83
CA GLU A 33 29.55 -42.93 2.41
C GLU A 33 28.52 -44.04 2.21
N VAL A 34 28.68 -45.18 2.89
CA VAL A 34 27.74 -46.32 2.83
C VAL A 34 26.35 -45.92 3.35
N GLU A 35 26.30 -45.13 4.43
CA GLU A 35 25.07 -44.68 5.07
C GLU A 35 24.46 -43.43 4.39
N GLY A 36 25.07 -42.89 3.34
CA GLY A 36 24.60 -41.69 2.65
C GLY A 36 24.70 -40.39 3.48
N ILE A 37 25.55 -40.37 4.50
CA ILE A 37 25.81 -39.21 5.36
C ILE A 37 26.87 -38.33 4.69
N ARG A 38 26.56 -37.05 4.52
CA ARG A 38 27.50 -36.07 3.95
C ARG A 38 28.69 -35.86 4.89
N ALA A 39 29.87 -36.30 4.50
CA ALA A 39 31.11 -36.07 5.21
C ALA A 39 32.20 -35.55 4.25
N ARG A 40 33.12 -34.72 4.76
CA ARG A 40 34.31 -34.27 4.01
C ARG A 40 35.51 -34.19 4.94
N ARG A 41 36.69 -34.54 4.43
CA ARG A 41 37.94 -34.33 5.17
C ARG A 41 38.30 -32.84 5.18
N VAL A 42 38.71 -32.33 6.34
CA VAL A 42 39.24 -30.96 6.47
C VAL A 42 40.76 -31.03 6.29
N PRO A 43 41.37 -30.18 5.43
CA PRO A 43 42.80 -30.21 5.16
C PRO A 43 43.57 -29.55 6.31
N VAL A 44 43.77 -30.29 7.39
CA VAL A 44 44.58 -29.92 8.56
C VAL A 44 45.59 -31.03 8.80
N ASP A 45 46.81 -30.67 9.17
CA ASP A 45 47.96 -31.56 9.37
C ASP A 45 48.16 -32.01 10.83
N TYR A 46 47.27 -31.61 11.74
CA TYR A 46 47.23 -32.04 13.14
C TYR A 46 45.80 -32.27 13.64
N ALA A 47 45.64 -33.08 14.69
CA ALA A 47 44.35 -33.37 15.30
C ALA A 47 44.18 -32.60 16.62
N SER A 48 43.43 -31.49 16.60
CA SER A 48 42.98 -30.80 17.82
C SER A 48 41.73 -31.45 18.41
N HIS A 49 41.38 -31.09 19.65
CA HIS A 49 40.17 -31.51 20.36
C HIS A 49 40.03 -33.03 20.54
N CYS A 50 41.17 -33.73 20.67
CA CYS A 50 41.26 -35.17 20.90
C CYS A 50 42.45 -35.50 21.81
N ALA A 51 42.60 -36.78 22.17
CA ALA A 51 43.64 -37.28 23.08
C ALA A 51 45.07 -36.91 22.65
N HIS A 52 45.33 -36.69 21.36
CA HIS A 52 46.67 -36.31 20.85
C HIS A 52 47.20 -35.02 21.49
N VAL A 53 46.32 -34.13 21.94
CA VAL A 53 46.69 -32.86 22.57
C VAL A 53 47.29 -33.05 23.96
N GLU A 54 47.05 -34.19 24.63
CA GLU A 54 47.58 -34.45 25.98
C GLU A 54 49.12 -34.47 26.01
N VAL A 55 49.76 -34.83 24.89
CA VAL A 55 51.23 -34.86 24.75
C VAL A 55 51.87 -33.48 24.96
N ILE A 56 51.14 -32.40 24.66
CA ILE A 56 51.64 -31.03 24.75
C ILE A 56 51.05 -30.25 25.95
N GLU A 57 50.41 -30.92 26.91
CA GLU A 57 49.81 -30.25 28.08
C GLU A 57 50.82 -29.44 28.88
N ASP A 58 51.92 -30.08 29.30
CA ASP A 58 52.95 -29.45 30.12
C ASP A 58 53.67 -28.32 29.36
N GLU A 59 53.92 -28.52 28.07
CA GLU A 59 54.52 -27.52 27.20
C GLU A 59 53.63 -26.27 27.09
N LEU A 60 52.32 -26.45 26.85
CA LEU A 60 51.37 -25.33 26.80
C LEU A 60 51.28 -24.60 28.14
N ARG A 61 51.25 -25.34 29.26
CA ARG A 61 51.25 -24.76 30.61
C ARG A 61 52.48 -23.89 30.85
N GLN A 62 53.65 -24.37 30.42
CA GLN A 62 54.90 -23.64 30.58
C GLN A 62 54.96 -22.39 29.68
N VAL A 63 54.66 -22.54 28.39
CA VAL A 63 54.77 -21.43 27.40
C VAL A 63 53.77 -20.31 27.71
N LEU A 64 52.55 -20.65 28.15
CA LEU A 64 51.52 -19.67 28.47
C LEU A 64 51.58 -19.17 29.92
N GLY A 65 52.39 -19.77 30.80
CA GLY A 65 52.41 -19.47 32.24
C GLY A 65 52.79 -18.02 32.59
N GLY A 66 53.47 -17.31 31.69
CA GLY A 66 53.80 -15.89 31.85
C GLY A 66 52.66 -14.92 31.47
N ILE A 67 51.56 -15.42 30.90
CA ILE A 67 50.44 -14.60 30.42
C ILE A 67 49.37 -14.51 31.52
N GLY A 68 49.15 -13.29 32.01
CA GLY A 68 48.12 -13.00 33.01
C GLY A 68 46.78 -12.61 32.37
N PRO A 69 45.76 -13.48 32.36
CA PRO A 69 44.42 -13.12 31.89
C PRO A 69 43.78 -12.03 32.76
N ARG A 70 42.83 -11.29 32.17
CA ARG A 70 42.10 -10.21 32.84
C ARG A 70 40.63 -10.27 32.47
N SER A 71 39.77 -9.79 33.36
CA SER A 71 38.34 -9.63 33.09
C SER A 71 38.11 -8.60 31.97
N SER A 72 37.31 -8.99 30.99
CA SER A 72 36.88 -8.19 29.85
C SER A 72 35.60 -7.43 30.20
N LEU A 73 35.43 -6.26 29.59
CA LEU A 73 34.16 -5.52 29.66
C LEU A 73 33.09 -6.12 28.74
N VAL A 74 33.51 -6.87 27.72
CA VAL A 74 32.61 -7.59 26.80
C VAL A 74 32.36 -8.98 27.38
N PRO A 75 31.10 -9.38 27.62
CA PRO A 75 30.77 -10.73 28.08
C PRO A 75 31.36 -11.80 27.16
N PHE A 76 31.97 -12.83 27.75
CA PHE A 76 32.60 -13.92 27.01
C PHE A 76 31.84 -15.22 27.26
N TYR A 77 31.28 -15.78 26.19
CA TYR A 77 30.66 -17.10 26.21
C TYR A 77 31.68 -18.12 25.74
N SER A 78 32.08 -19.01 26.63
CA SER A 78 33.13 -19.99 26.38
C SER A 78 32.53 -21.23 25.75
N THR A 79 32.98 -21.57 24.53
CA THR A 79 32.59 -22.80 23.84
C THR A 79 33.18 -24.06 24.47
N VAL A 80 34.11 -23.92 25.41
CA VAL A 80 34.62 -25.05 26.23
C VAL A 80 33.60 -25.41 27.31
N THR A 81 32.95 -24.41 27.90
CA THR A 81 32.07 -24.59 29.07
C THR A 81 30.57 -24.48 28.72
N GLY A 82 30.22 -23.95 27.55
CA GLY A 82 28.83 -23.81 27.08
C GLY A 82 28.10 -22.57 27.60
N GLY A 83 28.80 -21.60 28.21
CA GLY A 83 28.17 -20.44 28.85
C GLY A 83 29.14 -19.35 29.24
N VAL A 84 28.63 -18.34 29.97
CA VAL A 84 29.40 -17.16 30.39
C VAL A 84 30.57 -17.55 31.29
N LEU A 85 31.74 -16.98 31.01
CA LEU A 85 32.97 -17.17 31.78
C LEU A 85 33.67 -15.81 31.95
N ASP A 86 34.13 -15.51 33.17
CA ASP A 86 35.02 -14.35 33.38
C ASP A 86 36.36 -14.62 32.68
N THR A 87 36.78 -13.70 31.81
CA THR A 87 38.01 -13.86 31.04
C THR A 87 39.28 -13.83 31.89
N ALA A 88 39.20 -13.42 33.16
CA ALA A 88 40.28 -13.64 34.14
C ALA A 88 40.58 -15.14 34.37
N GLY A 89 39.65 -16.04 34.04
CA GLY A 89 39.82 -17.49 34.08
C GLY A 89 40.45 -18.11 32.84
N LEU A 90 40.81 -17.34 31.80
CA LEU A 90 41.46 -17.83 30.57
C LEU A 90 42.96 -18.07 30.78
N ASP A 91 43.30 -18.85 31.80
CA ASP A 91 44.67 -19.22 32.13
C ASP A 91 45.25 -20.28 31.17
N ALA A 92 46.52 -20.64 31.36
CA ALA A 92 47.17 -21.66 30.55
C ALA A 92 46.42 -23.02 30.56
N GLY A 93 45.78 -23.36 31.69
CA GLY A 93 44.96 -24.55 31.81
C GLY A 93 43.67 -24.46 30.99
N TYR A 94 43.04 -23.28 30.92
CA TYR A 94 41.90 -23.04 30.04
C TYR A 94 42.28 -23.21 28.57
N TRP A 95 43.40 -22.63 28.12
CA TRP A 95 43.82 -22.74 26.73
C TRP A 95 44.19 -24.17 26.34
N TYR A 96 44.80 -24.93 27.25
CA TYR A 96 44.96 -26.37 27.07
C TYR A 96 43.61 -27.08 26.93
N ARG A 97 42.66 -26.83 27.84
CA ARG A 97 41.31 -27.39 27.76
C ARG A 97 40.61 -26.99 26.45
N ASN A 98 40.76 -25.76 26.00
CA ASN A 98 40.20 -25.28 24.73
C ASN A 98 40.74 -26.07 23.55
N LEU A 99 42.05 -26.37 23.54
CA LEU A 99 42.66 -27.18 22.49
C LEU A 99 42.31 -28.66 22.60
N ARG A 100 42.10 -29.20 23.82
CA ARG A 100 41.90 -30.63 24.10
C ARG A 100 40.44 -31.07 24.05
N GLN A 101 39.53 -30.26 24.57
CA GLN A 101 38.12 -30.62 24.77
C GLN A 101 37.27 -30.28 23.54
N THR A 102 36.11 -30.92 23.45
CA THR A 102 35.10 -30.66 22.41
C THR A 102 34.64 -29.20 22.45
N VAL A 103 34.57 -28.56 21.28
CA VAL A 103 33.98 -27.23 21.10
C VAL A 103 32.45 -27.35 21.09
N ARG A 104 31.80 -26.82 22.13
CA ARG A 104 30.34 -26.81 22.33
C ARG A 104 29.71 -25.58 21.69
N PHE A 105 29.91 -25.41 20.38
CA PHE A 105 29.48 -24.20 19.66
C PHE A 105 27.95 -24.08 19.58
N ASP A 106 27.25 -25.14 19.17
CA ASP A 106 25.76 -25.16 19.13
C ASP A 106 25.15 -24.77 20.48
N GLU A 107 25.61 -25.40 21.56
CA GLU A 107 25.13 -25.11 22.92
C GLU A 107 25.39 -23.65 23.31
N THR A 108 26.56 -23.12 22.95
CA THR A 108 26.92 -21.73 23.24
C THR A 108 26.05 -20.75 22.46
N VAL A 109 25.75 -21.05 21.19
CA VAL A 109 24.81 -20.26 20.39
C VAL A 109 23.41 -20.31 21.00
N ARG A 110 22.92 -21.47 21.45
CA ARG A 110 21.63 -21.57 22.17
C ARG A 110 21.59 -20.70 23.43
N ALA A 111 22.68 -20.66 24.19
CA ALA A 111 22.81 -19.78 25.35
C ALA A 111 22.71 -18.29 24.95
N LEU A 112 23.44 -17.89 23.90
CA LEU A 112 23.37 -16.52 23.37
C LEU A 112 21.95 -16.15 22.88
N LEU A 113 21.27 -17.06 22.19
CA LEU A 113 19.89 -16.85 21.76
C LEU A 113 18.93 -16.70 22.96
N SER A 114 19.12 -17.53 23.99
CA SER A 114 18.32 -17.48 25.23
C SER A 114 18.48 -16.15 25.97
N ASP A 115 19.68 -15.56 25.88
CA ASP A 115 19.99 -14.26 26.46
C ASP A 115 19.56 -13.08 25.54
N GLY A 116 18.95 -13.37 24.39
CA GLY A 116 18.32 -12.39 23.51
C GLY A 116 19.22 -11.84 22.40
N PHE A 117 20.40 -12.41 22.16
CA PHE A 117 21.27 -11.98 21.06
C PHE A 117 20.75 -12.51 19.72
N GLN A 118 20.59 -11.62 18.73
CA GLN A 118 20.00 -11.94 17.41
C GLN A 118 20.88 -11.57 16.21
N VAL A 119 22.01 -10.89 16.44
CA VAL A 119 22.96 -10.53 15.38
C VAL A 119 24.33 -11.09 15.71
N PHE A 120 24.88 -11.88 14.79
CA PHE A 120 26.15 -12.58 14.93
C PHE A 120 27.10 -12.15 13.82
N VAL A 121 28.31 -11.77 14.21
CA VAL A 121 29.38 -11.42 13.28
C VAL A 121 30.50 -12.45 13.42
N GLU A 122 30.74 -13.23 12.37
CA GLU A 122 31.87 -14.15 12.30
C GLU A 122 33.14 -13.38 11.91
N ALA A 123 34.02 -13.15 12.88
CA ALA A 123 35.33 -12.54 12.67
C ALA A 123 36.32 -13.56 12.09
N SER A 124 36.31 -13.75 10.78
CA SER A 124 37.14 -14.71 10.07
C SER A 124 37.55 -14.23 8.67
N ALA A 125 38.55 -14.88 8.08
CA ALA A 125 38.96 -14.62 6.70
C ALA A 125 37.94 -15.14 5.65
N HIS A 126 37.03 -16.02 6.07
CA HIS A 126 35.94 -16.55 5.28
C HIS A 126 34.92 -17.23 6.21
N PRO A 127 33.61 -16.91 6.10
CA PRO A 127 32.60 -17.46 6.98
C PRO A 127 32.48 -18.98 6.82
N VAL A 128 32.54 -19.70 7.93
CA VAL A 128 32.32 -21.15 7.98
C VAL A 128 31.32 -21.57 9.07
N LEU A 129 30.97 -20.66 9.99
CA LEU A 129 30.11 -20.89 11.14
C LEU A 129 28.74 -20.21 11.03
N THR A 130 28.56 -19.25 10.13
CA THR A 130 27.27 -18.56 9.93
C THR A 130 26.11 -19.54 9.73
N MET A 131 26.30 -20.57 8.89
CA MET A 131 25.31 -21.62 8.68
C MET A 131 24.98 -22.38 9.97
N GLY A 132 25.98 -22.65 10.82
CA GLY A 132 25.76 -23.32 12.12
C GLY A 132 24.89 -22.47 13.05
N VAL A 133 25.17 -21.16 13.11
CA VAL A 133 24.37 -20.19 13.87
C VAL A 133 22.93 -20.15 13.36
N GLU A 134 22.73 -20.04 12.05
CA GLU A 134 21.41 -19.99 11.43
C GLU A 134 20.60 -21.26 11.71
N GLN A 135 21.20 -22.44 11.58
CA GLN A 135 20.54 -23.72 11.88
C GLN A 135 20.18 -23.86 13.36
N THR A 136 21.07 -23.46 14.28
CA THR A 136 20.76 -23.48 15.72
C THR A 136 19.62 -22.52 16.04
N ALA A 137 19.55 -21.35 15.39
CA ALA A 137 18.48 -20.39 15.58
C ALA A 137 17.13 -20.89 15.02
N GLU A 138 17.14 -21.51 13.84
CA GLU A 138 15.97 -22.13 13.22
C GLU A 138 15.37 -23.22 14.12
N ASP A 139 16.21 -24.08 14.70
CA ASP A 139 15.80 -25.12 15.65
C ASP A 139 15.17 -24.55 16.94
N GLN A 140 15.51 -23.32 17.31
CA GLN A 140 14.91 -22.57 18.43
C GLN A 140 13.72 -21.68 18.00
N GLY A 141 13.30 -21.72 16.73
CA GLY A 141 12.23 -20.87 16.20
C GLY A 141 12.56 -19.37 16.25
N THR A 142 13.85 -19.01 16.25
CA THR A 142 14.32 -17.62 16.34
C THR A 142 14.92 -17.19 15.01
N GLN A 143 14.56 -15.98 14.55
CA GLN A 143 15.20 -15.35 13.39
C GLN A 143 16.45 -14.60 13.84
N VAL A 144 17.54 -14.77 13.09
CA VAL A 144 18.83 -14.13 13.37
C VAL A 144 19.47 -13.61 12.10
N THR A 145 20.37 -12.64 12.26
CA THR A 145 21.29 -12.20 11.21
C THR A 145 22.69 -12.74 11.53
N ALA A 146 23.24 -13.59 10.66
CA ALA A 146 24.63 -14.06 10.77
C ALA A 146 25.45 -13.58 9.56
N VAL A 147 26.51 -12.81 9.80
CA VAL A 147 27.34 -12.23 8.73
C VAL A 147 28.82 -12.53 8.95
N GLY A 148 29.57 -12.75 7.87
CA GLY A 148 31.02 -12.90 7.93
C GLY A 148 31.74 -11.56 7.78
N SER A 149 32.84 -11.35 8.50
CA SER A 149 33.62 -10.11 8.39
C SER A 149 34.38 -9.96 7.06
N LEU A 150 34.87 -11.08 6.51
CA LEU A 150 35.63 -11.13 5.27
C LEU A 150 35.22 -12.37 4.47
N ARG A 151 35.58 -12.41 3.20
CA ARG A 151 35.34 -13.56 2.33
C ARG A 151 36.59 -13.88 1.52
N ARG A 152 36.84 -15.18 1.34
CA ARG A 152 37.94 -15.69 0.51
C ARG A 152 37.87 -15.04 -0.87
N ASP A 153 39.01 -14.61 -1.37
CA ASP A 153 39.19 -13.97 -2.68
C ASP A 153 38.46 -12.63 -2.86
N GLU A 154 37.87 -12.07 -1.79
CA GLU A 154 37.21 -10.77 -1.74
C GLU A 154 37.83 -9.89 -0.62
N GLY A 155 39.16 -9.75 -0.61
CA GLY A 155 39.84 -8.95 0.40
C GLY A 155 39.63 -7.44 0.26
N GLY A 156 39.85 -6.68 1.34
CA GLY A 156 39.87 -5.21 1.32
C GLY A 156 38.66 -4.55 1.98
N LEU A 157 38.66 -3.22 1.96
CA LEU A 157 37.65 -2.40 2.64
C LEU A 157 36.25 -2.56 2.03
N ASP A 158 36.13 -2.77 0.72
CA ASP A 158 34.82 -2.90 0.06
C ASP A 158 34.03 -4.09 0.60
N ARG A 159 34.68 -5.26 0.75
CA ARG A 159 34.06 -6.44 1.36
C ARG A 159 33.73 -6.20 2.83
N PHE A 160 34.65 -5.60 3.58
CA PHE A 160 34.42 -5.29 4.99
C PHE A 160 33.22 -4.34 5.18
N LEU A 161 33.14 -3.26 4.41
CA LEU A 161 32.03 -2.30 4.44
C LEU A 161 30.71 -2.93 3.97
N THR A 162 30.76 -3.85 3.02
CA THR A 162 29.58 -4.63 2.62
C THR A 162 29.09 -5.48 3.79
N SER A 163 29.97 -6.15 4.52
CA SER A 163 29.60 -6.91 5.72
C SER A 163 29.08 -6.01 6.86
N VAL A 164 29.61 -4.80 7.01
CA VAL A 164 29.07 -3.78 7.95
C VAL A 164 27.65 -3.37 7.54
N ALA A 165 27.40 -3.17 6.24
CA ALA A 165 26.08 -2.84 5.73
C ALA A 165 25.08 -4.00 5.90
N GLU A 166 25.50 -5.24 5.65
CA GLU A 166 24.71 -6.45 5.91
C GLU A 166 24.33 -6.57 7.39
N ALA A 167 25.28 -6.32 8.30
CA ALA A 167 25.02 -6.28 9.74
C ALA A 167 24.01 -5.18 10.10
N TYR A 168 24.17 -3.98 9.53
CA TYR A 168 23.28 -2.83 9.76
C TYR A 168 21.84 -3.10 9.32
N VAL A 169 21.66 -3.64 8.11
CA VAL A 169 20.35 -4.06 7.59
C VAL A 169 19.76 -5.18 8.45
N GLY A 170 20.62 -6.05 8.98
CA GLY A 170 20.28 -7.11 9.93
C GLY A 170 19.95 -6.63 11.35
N GLY A 171 19.94 -5.33 11.61
CA GLY A 171 19.55 -4.72 12.90
C GLY A 171 20.71 -4.33 13.81
N ALA A 172 21.97 -4.48 13.38
CA ALA A 172 23.11 -4.00 14.15
C ALA A 172 23.15 -2.46 14.17
N SER A 173 23.46 -1.88 15.33
CA SER A 173 23.78 -0.45 15.43
C SER A 173 25.19 -0.21 14.88
N VAL A 174 25.29 0.59 13.82
CA VAL A 174 26.56 1.03 13.24
C VAL A 174 26.71 2.53 13.43
N ASP A 175 27.79 2.95 14.10
CA ASP A 175 28.17 4.35 14.14
C ASP A 175 28.91 4.73 12.84
N TRP A 176 28.14 5.15 11.85
CA TRP A 176 28.66 5.59 10.56
C TRP A 176 29.64 6.78 10.66
N SER A 177 29.62 7.56 11.75
CA SER A 177 30.57 8.65 11.93
C SER A 177 32.01 8.13 12.04
N THR A 178 32.21 6.97 12.67
CA THR A 178 33.52 6.31 12.77
C THR A 178 34.03 5.82 11.42
N VAL A 179 33.11 5.34 10.55
CA VAL A 179 33.43 4.86 9.21
C VAL A 179 33.94 6.00 8.32
N PHE A 180 33.36 7.19 8.44
CA PHE A 180 33.71 8.34 7.63
C PHE A 180 34.80 9.24 8.24
N GLN A 181 35.25 8.97 9.46
CA GLN A 181 36.27 9.77 10.14
C GLN A 181 37.57 9.83 9.32
N GLY A 182 38.08 11.04 9.07
CA GLY A 182 39.34 11.24 8.34
C GLY A 182 39.25 11.10 6.81
N THR A 183 38.09 10.74 6.26
CA THR A 183 37.89 10.58 4.80
C THR A 183 37.61 11.89 4.07
N GLY A 184 37.19 12.94 4.78
CA GLY A 184 36.73 14.20 4.18
C GLY A 184 35.30 14.14 3.61
N ALA A 185 34.58 13.03 3.83
CA ALA A 185 33.17 12.90 3.44
C ALA A 185 32.28 13.98 4.10
N ARG A 186 31.21 14.38 3.41
CA ARG A 186 30.23 15.35 3.88
C ARG A 186 28.84 14.75 3.80
N GLN A 187 28.02 15.01 4.81
CA GLN A 187 26.62 14.62 4.79
C GLN A 187 25.86 15.49 3.77
N VAL A 188 25.12 14.84 2.87
CA VAL A 188 24.27 15.50 1.88
C VAL A 188 22.81 15.10 2.12
N GLY A 189 21.88 16.03 1.89
CA GLY A 189 20.46 15.73 1.94
C GLY A 189 20.07 14.83 0.77
N LEU A 190 19.51 13.66 1.06
CA LEU A 190 18.88 12.80 0.06
C LEU A 190 17.38 13.09 0.01
N PRO A 191 16.68 12.76 -1.11
CA PRO A 191 15.23 12.72 -1.12
C PRO A 191 14.71 11.96 0.09
N THR A 192 13.70 12.51 0.76
CA THR A 192 13.13 11.91 1.96
C THR A 192 12.37 10.61 1.61
N TYR A 193 11.91 9.91 2.64
CA TYR A 193 11.12 8.68 2.50
C TYR A 193 10.06 8.81 1.40
N ALA A 194 10.09 7.88 0.44
CA ALA A 194 9.09 7.80 -0.61
C ALA A 194 7.81 7.23 0.00
N PHE A 195 6.98 8.13 0.56
CA PHE A 195 5.70 7.74 1.13
C PHE A 195 4.85 7.02 0.06
N GLN A 196 4.24 5.90 0.45
CA GLN A 196 3.17 5.30 -0.34
C GLN A 196 1.93 6.17 -0.19
N HIS A 197 1.80 7.17 -1.06
CA HIS A 197 0.70 8.13 -1.00
C HIS A 197 -0.63 7.42 -1.21
N GLN A 198 -1.45 7.40 -0.18
CA GLN A 198 -2.83 6.94 -0.21
C GLN A 198 -3.70 8.01 0.45
N HIS A 199 -4.83 8.35 -0.19
CA HIS A 199 -5.74 9.37 0.30
C HIS A 199 -6.61 8.84 1.43
N TYR A 200 -6.22 9.14 2.68
CA TYR A 200 -6.98 8.82 3.89
C TYR A 200 -7.64 10.07 4.50
N TRP A 201 -8.48 10.74 3.72
CA TRP A 201 -9.30 11.83 4.23
C TRP A 201 -10.60 11.29 4.82
N ILE A 202 -10.97 11.75 6.02
CA ILE A 202 -12.32 11.57 6.55
C ILE A 202 -13.24 12.38 5.62
N LYS A 203 -13.91 11.68 4.70
CA LYS A 203 -15.01 12.25 3.92
C LYS A 203 -16.16 12.46 4.90
N THR A 204 -16.19 13.61 5.56
CA THR A 204 -17.38 14.03 6.30
C THR A 204 -18.49 14.11 5.25
N PRO A 205 -19.59 13.34 5.37
CA PRO A 205 -20.77 13.61 4.56
C PRO A 205 -21.04 15.11 4.72
N SER A 206 -21.13 15.84 3.61
CA SER A 206 -21.49 17.27 3.61
C SER A 206 -22.56 17.46 4.68
N PRO A 207 -22.43 18.44 5.60
CA PRO A 207 -23.36 18.58 6.72
C PRO A 207 -24.76 18.44 6.15
N ALA A 208 -25.47 17.42 6.63
CA ALA A 208 -26.83 17.14 6.22
C ALA A 208 -27.54 18.49 6.19
N VAL A 209 -28.11 18.83 5.04
CA VAL A 209 -29.02 19.96 4.88
C VAL A 209 -29.88 19.95 6.15
N GLY A 210 -29.74 20.99 6.99
CA GLY A 210 -30.41 21.02 8.29
C GLY A 210 -31.89 20.69 8.09
N ASP A 211 -32.49 19.97 9.04
CA ASP A 211 -33.87 19.52 8.95
C ASP A 211 -34.84 20.67 8.58
N VAL A 212 -35.16 20.76 7.29
CA VAL A 212 -35.98 21.84 6.70
C VAL A 212 -37.44 21.74 7.14
N THR A 213 -37.83 20.61 7.75
CA THR A 213 -39.19 20.43 8.28
C THR A 213 -39.47 21.38 9.44
N SER A 214 -38.44 21.79 10.19
CA SER A 214 -38.56 22.81 11.24
C SER A 214 -39.00 24.18 10.70
N ALA A 215 -38.73 24.46 9.42
CA ALA A 215 -39.19 25.66 8.71
C ALA A 215 -40.52 25.46 7.95
N GLY A 216 -41.20 24.32 8.15
CA GLY A 216 -42.46 23.98 7.49
C GLY A 216 -42.32 23.54 6.03
N LEU A 217 -41.10 23.22 5.57
CA LEU A 217 -40.83 22.78 4.20
C LEU A 217 -40.72 21.24 4.15
N GLY A 218 -41.11 20.64 3.02
CA GLY A 218 -40.88 19.21 2.79
C GLY A 218 -39.42 18.93 2.41
N SER A 219 -38.91 17.73 2.72
CA SER A 219 -37.63 17.26 2.17
C SER A 219 -37.80 16.94 0.68
N ALA A 220 -36.82 17.32 -0.14
CA ALA A 220 -36.77 16.90 -1.54
C ALA A 220 -36.14 15.50 -1.71
N ASP A 221 -35.57 14.90 -0.64
CA ASP A 221 -34.93 13.58 -0.64
C ASP A 221 -33.98 13.36 -1.82
N HIS A 222 -33.20 14.38 -2.18
CA HIS A 222 -32.35 14.38 -3.37
C HIS A 222 -30.98 15.01 -3.09
N PRO A 223 -29.85 14.49 -3.63
CA PRO A 223 -28.51 15.02 -3.32
C PRO A 223 -28.29 16.49 -3.67
N LEU A 224 -28.98 17.02 -4.69
CA LEU A 224 -28.85 18.41 -5.16
C LEU A 224 -29.98 19.34 -4.71
N LEU A 225 -31.05 18.81 -4.09
CA LEU A 225 -32.22 19.59 -3.65
C LEU A 225 -32.48 19.36 -2.17
N GLY A 226 -32.60 20.44 -1.42
CA GLY A 226 -32.80 20.40 0.02
C GLY A 226 -34.27 20.38 0.43
N ALA A 227 -35.12 21.15 -0.27
CA ALA A 227 -36.52 21.32 0.14
C ALA A 227 -37.48 21.41 -1.04
N VAL A 228 -38.75 21.08 -0.76
CA VAL A 228 -39.90 21.22 -1.66
C VAL A 228 -41.05 21.95 -0.96
N VAL A 229 -41.73 22.82 -1.71
CA VAL A 229 -42.82 23.66 -1.24
C VAL A 229 -43.98 23.57 -2.24
N GLY A 230 -45.16 23.13 -1.78
CA GLY A 230 -46.40 23.28 -2.54
C GLY A 230 -46.88 24.72 -2.49
N LEU A 231 -47.22 25.31 -3.64
CA LEU A 231 -47.68 26.69 -3.72
C LEU A 231 -49.15 26.76 -3.28
N ALA A 232 -49.45 27.57 -2.26
CA ALA A 232 -50.82 27.71 -1.78
C ALA A 232 -51.72 28.35 -2.85
N GLY A 233 -52.89 27.75 -3.11
CA GLY A 233 -53.89 28.28 -4.04
C GLY A 233 -53.66 27.95 -5.53
N VAL A 234 -52.55 27.29 -5.87
CA VAL A 234 -52.29 26.76 -7.22
C VAL A 234 -51.70 25.36 -7.12
N ASP A 235 -52.02 24.48 -8.07
CA ASP A 235 -51.43 23.14 -8.12
C ASP A 235 -50.03 23.20 -8.74
N GLY A 236 -49.07 23.79 -8.04
CA GLY A 236 -47.69 23.94 -8.47
C GLY A 236 -46.71 23.74 -7.31
N VAL A 237 -45.45 23.43 -7.63
CA VAL A 237 -44.41 23.17 -6.63
C VAL A 237 -43.15 23.97 -6.91
N LEU A 238 -42.45 24.33 -5.84
CA LEU A 238 -41.13 24.94 -5.88
C LEU A 238 -40.14 24.03 -5.14
N LEU A 239 -39.06 23.64 -5.79
CA LEU A 239 -37.95 22.92 -5.17
C LEU A 239 -36.75 23.85 -5.06
N THR A 240 -35.96 23.71 -4.00
CA THR A 240 -34.79 24.55 -3.77
C THR A 240 -33.58 23.73 -3.31
N GLY A 241 -32.39 24.17 -3.73
CA GLY A 241 -31.12 23.56 -3.39
C GLY A 241 -29.99 24.57 -3.35
N ARG A 242 -28.84 24.12 -2.87
CA ARG A 242 -27.59 24.90 -2.88
C ARG A 242 -26.47 24.03 -3.42
N LEU A 243 -25.83 24.47 -4.49
CA LEU A 243 -24.71 23.77 -5.13
C LEU A 243 -23.40 24.49 -4.78
N SER A 244 -22.39 23.72 -4.38
CA SER A 244 -21.04 24.23 -4.16
C SER A 244 -20.01 23.14 -4.33
N LEU A 245 -18.77 23.49 -4.65
CA LEU A 245 -17.68 22.51 -4.77
C LEU A 245 -17.32 21.86 -3.43
N VAL A 246 -17.70 22.49 -2.30
CA VAL A 246 -17.50 21.92 -0.96
C VAL A 246 -18.49 20.79 -0.69
N SER A 247 -19.77 20.98 -1.04
CA SER A 247 -20.83 19.99 -0.82
C SER A 247 -20.92 18.95 -1.94
N HIS A 248 -20.55 19.31 -3.16
CA HIS A 248 -20.71 18.52 -4.38
C HIS A 248 -19.42 18.57 -5.20
N GLY A 249 -18.32 18.07 -4.60
CA GLY A 249 -16.98 18.17 -5.18
C GLY A 249 -16.83 17.57 -6.58
N TRP A 250 -17.67 16.60 -6.94
CA TRP A 250 -17.69 16.00 -8.27
C TRP A 250 -18.06 17.00 -9.38
N LEU A 251 -18.75 18.11 -9.08
CA LEU A 251 -19.05 19.15 -10.06
C LEU A 251 -17.78 19.81 -10.60
N ALA A 252 -16.67 19.81 -9.84
CA ALA A 252 -15.39 20.36 -10.28
C ALA A 252 -14.81 19.65 -11.52
N ASP A 253 -15.28 18.43 -11.81
CA ASP A 253 -14.85 17.65 -12.97
C ASP A 253 -15.64 17.97 -14.25
N HIS A 254 -16.60 18.91 -14.22
CA HIS A 254 -17.34 19.34 -15.41
C HIS A 254 -16.96 20.77 -15.79
N VAL A 255 -15.83 20.91 -16.48
CA VAL A 255 -15.27 22.20 -16.88
C VAL A 255 -15.54 22.46 -18.37
N VAL A 256 -16.09 23.63 -18.66
CA VAL A 256 -16.38 24.10 -20.03
C VAL A 256 -15.71 25.47 -20.20
N TRP A 257 -14.76 25.55 -21.13
CA TRP A 257 -13.93 26.74 -21.39
C TRP A 257 -13.28 27.31 -20.11
N GLY A 258 -12.76 26.43 -19.26
CA GLY A 258 -12.11 26.79 -17.99
C GLY A 258 -13.05 27.18 -16.86
N VAL A 259 -14.37 27.05 -17.03
CA VAL A 259 -15.39 27.38 -16.03
C VAL A 259 -16.11 26.13 -15.57
N VAL A 260 -16.32 25.97 -14.26
CA VAL A 260 -17.13 24.88 -13.70
C VAL A 260 -18.60 25.16 -13.95
N VAL A 261 -19.22 24.34 -14.80
CA VAL A 261 -20.62 24.47 -15.22
C VAL A 261 -21.38 23.24 -14.74
N VAL A 262 -22.58 23.41 -14.18
CA VAL A 262 -23.47 22.28 -13.88
C VAL A 262 -23.85 21.61 -15.20
N PRO A 263 -23.62 20.29 -15.37
CA PRO A 263 -23.93 19.60 -16.61
C PRO A 263 -25.42 19.70 -16.95
N GLY A 264 -25.75 19.75 -18.24
CA GLY A 264 -27.14 19.70 -18.69
C GLY A 264 -27.86 18.45 -18.17
N ALA A 265 -27.13 17.33 -18.06
CA ALA A 265 -27.60 16.10 -17.44
C ALA A 265 -28.06 16.25 -15.98
N ALA A 266 -27.42 17.13 -15.19
CA ALA A 266 -27.88 17.42 -13.83
C ALA A 266 -29.17 18.24 -13.85
N LEU A 267 -29.36 19.14 -14.83
CA LEU A 267 -30.62 19.88 -14.95
C LEU A 267 -31.77 18.95 -15.36
N VAL A 268 -31.52 17.96 -16.21
CA VAL A 268 -32.47 16.88 -16.54
C VAL A 268 -32.86 16.13 -15.27
N GLU A 269 -31.89 15.65 -14.49
CA GLU A 269 -32.15 14.95 -13.22
C GLU A 269 -32.97 15.79 -12.23
N LEU A 270 -32.62 17.07 -12.05
CA LEU A 270 -33.36 17.98 -11.19
C LEU A 270 -34.82 18.16 -11.64
N VAL A 271 -35.03 18.29 -12.95
CA VAL A 271 -36.35 18.46 -13.55
C VAL A 271 -37.19 17.19 -13.44
N LEU A 272 -36.60 16.01 -13.66
CA LEU A 272 -37.28 14.73 -13.46
C LEU A 272 -37.69 14.53 -12.00
N ARG A 273 -36.78 14.81 -11.05
CA ARG A 273 -37.10 14.76 -9.61
C ARG A 273 -38.25 15.69 -9.24
N ALA A 274 -38.30 16.89 -9.82
CA ALA A 274 -39.40 17.83 -9.63
C ALA A 274 -40.72 17.30 -10.23
N GLY A 275 -40.65 16.67 -11.41
CA GLY A 275 -41.76 16.02 -12.08
C GLY A 275 -42.35 14.84 -11.30
N ASP A 276 -41.52 13.98 -10.71
CA ASP A 276 -41.95 12.88 -9.86
C ASP A 276 -42.80 13.36 -8.67
N GLY A 277 -42.46 14.54 -8.13
CA GLY A 277 -43.20 15.16 -7.02
C GLY A 277 -44.64 15.56 -7.37
N VAL A 278 -44.97 15.67 -8.66
CA VAL A 278 -46.30 16.06 -9.18
C VAL A 278 -46.92 15.01 -10.10
N GLY A 279 -46.32 13.81 -10.18
CA GLY A 279 -46.80 12.72 -11.04
C GLY A 279 -46.53 12.95 -12.54
N CYS A 280 -45.56 13.78 -12.90
CA CYS A 280 -45.13 14.02 -14.27
C CYS A 280 -43.68 13.52 -14.46
N GLY A 281 -43.49 12.21 -14.56
CA GLY A 281 -42.18 11.57 -14.65
C GLY A 281 -41.54 11.60 -16.06
N TRP A 282 -42.20 12.22 -17.05
CA TRP A 282 -41.66 12.33 -18.41
C TRP A 282 -41.24 13.76 -18.75
N LEU A 283 -40.03 13.91 -19.29
CA LEU A 283 -39.51 15.17 -19.81
C LEU A 283 -39.68 15.21 -21.34
N GLU A 284 -40.62 16.03 -21.84
CA GLU A 284 -40.85 16.19 -23.27
C GLU A 284 -39.74 16.99 -23.94
N GLU A 285 -39.35 18.09 -23.30
CA GLU A 285 -38.34 19.02 -23.81
C GLU A 285 -37.69 19.76 -22.65
N LEU A 286 -36.39 20.03 -22.78
CA LEU A 286 -35.65 20.95 -21.91
C LEU A 286 -34.76 21.84 -22.78
N THR A 287 -35.05 23.13 -22.79
CA THR A 287 -34.20 24.16 -23.39
C THR A 287 -33.24 24.70 -22.36
N LEU A 288 -31.93 24.58 -22.64
CA LEU A 288 -30.86 25.18 -21.84
C LEU A 288 -30.62 26.62 -22.33
N GLU A 289 -30.88 27.60 -21.47
CA GLU A 289 -30.82 29.03 -21.83
C GLU A 289 -29.49 29.67 -21.44
N VAL A 290 -29.10 29.54 -20.17
CA VAL A 290 -27.88 30.15 -19.61
C VAL A 290 -27.13 29.11 -18.78
N PRO A 291 -25.83 28.87 -19.03
CA PRO A 291 -25.03 27.96 -18.22
C PRO A 291 -25.09 28.29 -16.74
N LEU A 292 -25.35 27.29 -15.91
CA LEU A 292 -25.35 27.44 -14.46
C LEU A 292 -23.93 27.22 -13.94
N VAL A 293 -23.24 28.31 -13.59
CA VAL A 293 -21.85 28.29 -13.14
C VAL A 293 -21.77 28.05 -11.63
N VAL A 294 -20.87 27.17 -11.20
CA VAL A 294 -20.55 26.96 -9.77
C VAL A 294 -19.28 27.73 -9.43
N PRO A 295 -19.32 28.69 -8.49
CA PRO A 295 -18.13 29.46 -8.15
C PRO A 295 -17.10 28.60 -7.40
N GLU A 296 -15.81 28.92 -7.55
CA GLU A 296 -14.72 28.26 -6.81
C GLU A 296 -14.90 28.35 -5.29
N ARG A 297 -15.55 29.42 -4.80
CA ARG A 297 -15.85 29.68 -3.38
C ARG A 297 -17.29 30.12 -3.21
N GLY A 298 -17.91 29.71 -2.10
CA GLY A 298 -19.32 29.97 -1.82
C GLY A 298 -20.22 28.93 -2.48
N GLY A 299 -21.44 29.30 -2.85
CA GLY A 299 -22.36 28.43 -3.55
C GLY A 299 -23.34 29.19 -4.42
N VAL A 300 -24.13 28.44 -5.17
CA VAL A 300 -25.22 28.94 -5.98
C VAL A 300 -26.52 28.32 -5.47
N GLN A 301 -27.49 29.17 -5.20
CA GLN A 301 -28.85 28.75 -4.87
C GLN A 301 -29.57 28.39 -6.16
N VAL A 302 -30.32 27.30 -6.14
CA VAL A 302 -31.09 26.82 -7.30
C VAL A 302 -32.54 26.70 -6.90
N GLN A 303 -33.43 27.16 -7.78
CA GLN A 303 -34.87 26.99 -7.65
C GLN A 303 -35.45 26.32 -8.89
N LEU A 304 -36.35 25.36 -8.68
CA LEU A 304 -37.12 24.75 -9.74
C LEU A 304 -38.59 25.02 -9.50
N SER A 305 -39.23 25.72 -10.43
CA SER A 305 -40.68 25.94 -10.41
C SER A 305 -41.36 24.99 -11.37
N VAL A 306 -42.32 24.21 -10.89
CA VAL A 306 -43.23 23.43 -11.74
C VAL A 306 -44.61 24.09 -11.67
N GLY A 307 -45.10 24.53 -12.82
CA GLY A 307 -46.38 25.20 -12.96
C GLY A 307 -47.58 24.27 -12.83
N VAL A 308 -48.76 24.88 -12.93
CA VAL A 308 -50.06 24.18 -13.00
C VAL A 308 -50.15 23.34 -14.27
N PRO A 309 -50.94 22.24 -14.27
CA PRO A 309 -51.12 21.45 -15.48
C PRO A 309 -51.94 22.24 -16.51
N ASP A 310 -51.58 22.10 -17.78
CA ASP A 310 -52.38 22.58 -18.90
C ASP A 310 -53.60 21.66 -19.15
N GLY A 311 -54.39 21.96 -20.19
CA GLY A 311 -55.61 21.20 -20.51
C GLY A 311 -55.39 19.72 -20.88
N VAL A 312 -54.14 19.30 -21.09
CA VAL A 312 -53.75 17.91 -21.37
C VAL A 312 -52.83 17.33 -20.29
N GLY A 313 -52.68 18.01 -19.15
CA GLY A 313 -51.91 17.53 -18.01
C GLY A 313 -50.41 17.83 -18.07
N ARG A 314 -49.93 18.60 -19.06
CA ARG A 314 -48.52 18.99 -19.15
C ARG A 314 -48.20 20.15 -18.23
N ARG A 315 -46.99 20.19 -17.69
CA ARG A 315 -46.55 21.24 -16.76
C ARG A 315 -45.29 21.90 -17.29
N VAL A 316 -45.28 23.23 -17.30
CA VAL A 316 -44.07 24.00 -17.58
C VAL A 316 -43.16 23.96 -16.36
N VAL A 317 -41.88 23.70 -16.59
CA VAL A 317 -40.85 23.75 -15.56
C VAL A 317 -39.81 24.82 -15.90
N GLY A 318 -39.31 25.50 -14.87
CA GLY A 318 -38.23 26.47 -14.99
C GLY A 318 -37.16 26.19 -13.94
N VAL A 319 -35.89 26.25 -14.35
CA VAL A 319 -34.73 26.15 -13.47
C VAL A 319 -34.06 27.51 -13.37
N PHE A 320 -33.88 27.99 -12.16
CA PHE A 320 -33.31 29.29 -11.87
C PHE A 320 -32.13 29.15 -10.92
N SER A 321 -31.15 30.03 -11.05
CA SER A 321 -30.00 30.09 -10.15
C SER A 321 -29.70 31.52 -9.72
N ARG A 322 -29.09 31.63 -8.54
CA ARG A 322 -28.63 32.89 -7.97
C ARG A 322 -27.37 32.65 -7.15
N LEU A 323 -26.33 33.44 -7.39
CA LEU A 323 -25.12 33.39 -6.57
C LEU A 323 -25.43 33.74 -5.11
N GLU A 324 -24.85 33.01 -4.18
CA GLU A 324 -25.00 33.28 -2.76
C GLU A 324 -24.42 34.67 -2.42
N GLY A 325 -25.22 35.51 -1.76
CA GLY A 325 -24.86 36.90 -1.45
C GLY A 325 -25.22 37.93 -2.52
N ALA A 326 -25.81 37.54 -3.65
CA ALA A 326 -26.38 38.46 -4.62
C ALA A 326 -27.73 39.06 -4.14
N GLU A 327 -28.11 40.23 -4.66
CA GLU A 327 -29.38 40.92 -4.34
C GLU A 327 -30.60 40.05 -4.67
N GLU A 328 -31.71 40.22 -3.94
CA GLU A 328 -32.83 39.27 -3.98
C GLU A 328 -33.46 39.08 -5.38
N GLU A 329 -33.48 40.11 -6.22
CA GLU A 329 -34.09 40.10 -7.56
C GLU A 329 -33.20 39.51 -8.67
N SER A 330 -32.02 38.98 -8.34
CA SER A 330 -30.98 38.58 -9.32
C SER A 330 -31.07 37.15 -9.89
N TRP A 331 -32.25 36.51 -9.85
CA TRP A 331 -32.40 35.15 -10.37
C TRP A 331 -32.18 35.07 -11.87
N THR A 332 -31.29 34.17 -12.30
CA THR A 332 -31.05 33.85 -13.71
C THR A 332 -31.80 32.60 -14.07
N ARG A 333 -32.57 32.61 -15.16
CA ARG A 333 -33.21 31.41 -15.70
C ARG A 333 -32.20 30.62 -16.51
N ASN A 334 -31.89 29.41 -16.06
CA ASN A 334 -30.91 28.53 -16.69
C ASN A 334 -31.53 27.58 -17.70
N ALA A 335 -32.75 27.12 -17.43
CA ALA A 335 -33.45 26.22 -18.32
C ALA A 335 -34.97 26.35 -18.19
N THR A 336 -35.68 25.99 -19.26
CA THR A 336 -37.14 25.84 -19.29
C THR A 336 -37.51 24.55 -20.00
N GLY A 337 -38.61 23.93 -19.59
CA GLY A 337 -39.01 22.65 -20.16
C GLY A 337 -40.49 22.34 -19.97
N VAL A 338 -40.88 21.18 -20.48
CA VAL A 338 -42.25 20.65 -20.40
C VAL A 338 -42.21 19.23 -19.85
N LEU A 339 -42.98 19.00 -18.78
CA LEU A 339 -43.16 17.71 -18.13
C LEU A 339 -44.55 17.14 -18.45
N SER A 340 -44.66 15.82 -18.56
CA SER A 340 -45.93 15.11 -18.71
C SER A 340 -45.96 13.81 -17.91
N ALA A 341 -47.17 13.26 -17.74
CA ALA A 341 -47.38 12.02 -16.98
C ALA A 341 -46.93 10.77 -17.74
N GLU A 342 -47.06 10.77 -19.07
CA GLU A 342 -46.76 9.62 -19.92
C GLU A 342 -45.86 10.03 -21.10
N GLY A 343 -44.88 9.18 -21.41
CA GLY A 343 -43.97 9.33 -22.53
C GLY A 343 -44.19 8.28 -23.63
N PRO A 344 -43.44 8.35 -24.74
CA PRO A 344 -43.51 7.42 -25.87
C PRO A 344 -43.06 5.98 -25.55
N GLY A 345 -42.74 5.64 -24.29
CA GLY A 345 -42.43 4.27 -23.85
C GLY A 345 -40.94 4.00 -23.63
N VAL A 346 -40.61 2.76 -23.26
CA VAL A 346 -39.24 2.29 -22.97
C VAL A 346 -38.55 1.88 -24.27
N VAL A 347 -37.27 2.22 -24.42
CA VAL A 347 -36.43 1.74 -25.53
C VAL A 347 -36.08 0.26 -25.31
N GLU A 348 -36.54 -0.61 -26.21
CA GLU A 348 -36.21 -2.04 -26.18
C GLU A 348 -34.83 -2.34 -26.79
N GLY A 349 -34.27 -3.51 -26.48
CA GLY A 349 -33.05 -4.01 -27.15
C GLY A 349 -31.71 -3.69 -26.48
N LEU A 350 -31.72 -3.09 -25.28
CA LEU A 350 -30.50 -2.77 -24.51
C LEU A 350 -29.97 -3.93 -23.64
N GLY A 351 -30.64 -5.09 -23.64
CA GLY A 351 -30.27 -6.23 -22.79
C GLY A 351 -29.23 -7.20 -23.37
N VAL A 352 -28.82 -7.04 -24.64
CA VAL A 352 -27.84 -7.91 -25.30
C VAL A 352 -26.57 -7.11 -25.60
N TRP A 353 -25.44 -7.54 -25.06
CA TRP A 353 -24.16 -6.85 -25.19
C TRP A 353 -23.02 -7.79 -25.64
N PRO A 354 -22.19 -7.40 -26.63
CA PRO A 354 -22.30 -6.21 -27.48
C PRO A 354 -23.55 -6.25 -28.38
N PRO A 355 -24.05 -5.10 -28.86
CA PRO A 355 -25.26 -5.03 -29.67
C PRO A 355 -25.12 -5.83 -30.96
N VAL A 356 -26.11 -6.68 -31.26
CA VAL A 356 -26.11 -7.53 -32.46
C VAL A 356 -26.06 -6.65 -33.72
N GLY A 357 -25.09 -6.91 -34.59
CA GLY A 357 -24.85 -6.14 -35.81
C GLY A 357 -24.14 -4.80 -35.60
N GLY A 358 -23.73 -4.47 -34.37
CA GLY A 358 -22.94 -3.28 -34.07
C GLY A 358 -21.47 -3.47 -34.40
N VAL A 359 -20.86 -2.47 -35.05
CA VAL A 359 -19.42 -2.39 -35.30
C VAL A 359 -18.78 -1.53 -34.21
N ALA A 360 -17.74 -2.05 -33.55
CA ALA A 360 -17.04 -1.32 -32.49
C ALA A 360 -16.42 -0.02 -33.02
N VAL A 361 -16.53 1.04 -32.22
CA VAL A 361 -15.95 2.37 -32.45
C VAL A 361 -14.79 2.57 -31.48
N ASP A 362 -13.66 3.07 -31.97
CA ASP A 362 -12.53 3.41 -31.11
C ASP A 362 -12.86 4.66 -30.28
N VAL A 363 -12.94 4.47 -28.96
CA VAL A 363 -13.17 5.54 -27.97
C VAL A 363 -11.87 6.11 -27.41
N GLY A 364 -10.72 5.57 -27.82
CA GLY A 364 -9.40 6.09 -27.45
C GLY A 364 -9.25 7.57 -27.82
N GLY A 365 -8.72 8.37 -26.89
CA GLY A 365 -8.48 9.78 -27.13
C GLY A 365 -9.73 10.67 -27.13
N VAL A 366 -10.92 10.15 -26.79
CA VAL A 366 -12.17 10.93 -26.85
C VAL A 366 -12.11 12.17 -25.95
N TYR A 367 -11.62 12.01 -24.72
CA TYR A 367 -11.54 13.09 -23.74
C TYR A 367 -10.47 14.12 -24.08
N GLU A 368 -9.38 13.71 -24.72
CA GLU A 368 -8.35 14.61 -25.24
C GLU A 368 -8.91 15.45 -26.41
N ARG A 369 -9.74 14.87 -27.28
CA ARG A 369 -10.42 15.60 -28.36
C ARG A 369 -11.45 16.59 -27.81
N LEU A 370 -12.23 16.18 -26.81
CA LEU A 370 -13.20 17.05 -26.11
C LEU A 370 -12.49 18.21 -25.41
N ALA A 371 -11.39 17.94 -24.70
CA ALA A 371 -10.58 18.99 -24.08
C ALA A 371 -10.02 19.97 -25.13
N GLY A 372 -9.64 19.48 -26.32
CA GLY A 372 -9.18 20.31 -27.44
C GLY A 372 -10.22 21.31 -27.98
N VAL A 373 -11.52 21.11 -27.68
CA VAL A 373 -12.61 22.04 -28.01
C VAL A 373 -13.18 22.76 -26.78
N GLY A 374 -12.46 22.72 -25.65
CA GLY A 374 -12.82 23.42 -24.41
C GLY A 374 -13.73 22.63 -23.47
N LEU A 375 -13.97 21.34 -23.72
CA LEU A 375 -14.74 20.46 -22.82
C LEU A 375 -13.77 19.63 -21.96
N GLU A 376 -13.39 20.18 -20.82
CA GLU A 376 -12.35 19.65 -19.93
C GLU A 376 -12.96 18.77 -18.84
N TYR A 377 -13.34 17.56 -19.21
CA TYR A 377 -13.90 16.60 -18.25
C TYR A 377 -12.83 16.01 -17.33
N GLY A 378 -13.07 16.02 -16.02
CA GLY A 378 -12.30 15.33 -14.99
C GLY A 378 -12.78 13.89 -14.77
N PRO A 379 -12.12 13.13 -13.87
CA PRO A 379 -12.34 11.69 -13.72
C PRO A 379 -13.79 11.24 -13.57
N VAL A 380 -14.63 11.99 -12.85
CA VAL A 380 -16.04 11.61 -12.65
C VAL A 380 -16.86 11.62 -13.94
N PHE A 381 -16.56 12.52 -14.87
CA PHE A 381 -17.27 12.64 -16.15
C PHE A 381 -16.62 11.84 -17.28
N ARG A 382 -15.49 11.15 -17.02
CA ARG A 382 -14.83 10.30 -18.01
C ARG A 382 -15.40 8.87 -18.02
N GLY A 383 -16.71 8.78 -18.27
CA GLY A 383 -17.48 7.53 -18.11
C GLY A 383 -17.49 6.59 -19.32
N VAL A 384 -17.13 7.03 -20.53
CA VAL A 384 -17.20 6.19 -21.75
C VAL A 384 -16.16 5.07 -21.71
N ARG A 385 -16.62 3.83 -21.81
CA ARG A 385 -15.79 2.62 -21.79
C ARG A 385 -15.63 1.99 -23.16
N ALA A 386 -16.73 1.92 -23.92
CA ALA A 386 -16.75 1.37 -25.26
C ALA A 386 -17.97 1.90 -26.04
N ALA A 387 -17.91 1.86 -27.36
CA ALA A 387 -19.04 2.24 -28.20
C ALA A 387 -19.15 1.34 -29.44
N TRP A 388 -20.37 1.19 -29.96
CA TRP A 388 -20.68 0.44 -31.17
C TRP A 388 -21.64 1.25 -32.03
N ARG A 389 -21.49 1.13 -33.36
CA ARG A 389 -22.39 1.76 -34.33
C ARG A 389 -23.13 0.72 -35.15
N ARG A 390 -24.44 0.89 -35.29
CA ARG A 390 -25.30 0.09 -36.17
C ARG A 390 -26.15 1.02 -37.03
N GLY A 391 -25.70 1.28 -38.25
CA GLY A 391 -26.30 2.31 -39.11
C GLY A 391 -26.19 3.69 -38.46
N ASP A 392 -27.33 4.29 -38.13
CA ASP A 392 -27.44 5.58 -37.46
C ASP A 392 -27.54 5.48 -35.93
N GLU A 393 -27.64 4.26 -35.38
CA GLU A 393 -27.68 4.03 -33.94
C GLU A 393 -26.27 3.96 -33.36
N VAL A 394 -26.06 4.60 -32.21
CA VAL A 394 -24.85 4.50 -31.39
C VAL A 394 -25.23 3.87 -30.06
N PHE A 395 -24.49 2.83 -29.68
CA PHE A 395 -24.59 2.15 -28.39
C PHE A 395 -23.31 2.44 -27.62
N ALA A 396 -23.43 2.91 -26.38
CA ALA A 396 -22.28 3.22 -25.53
C ALA A 396 -22.34 2.40 -24.24
N GLU A 397 -21.18 1.86 -23.84
CA GLU A 397 -20.95 1.39 -22.49
C GLU A 397 -20.42 2.57 -21.68
N VAL A 398 -21.19 3.02 -20.69
CA VAL A 398 -20.79 4.09 -19.78
C VAL A 398 -20.76 3.56 -18.35
N ALA A 399 -19.77 3.99 -17.57
CA ALA A 399 -19.65 3.61 -16.18
C ALA A 399 -19.31 4.82 -15.32
N LEU A 400 -19.90 4.83 -14.13
CA LEU A 400 -19.61 5.83 -13.12
C LEU A 400 -18.24 5.55 -12.47
N ALA A 401 -17.54 6.60 -12.02
CA ALA A 401 -16.35 6.45 -11.19
C ALA A 401 -16.69 5.74 -9.86
N GLU A 402 -15.82 4.85 -9.38
CA GLU A 402 -16.06 4.03 -8.19
C GLU A 402 -16.44 4.86 -6.97
N GLU A 403 -15.85 6.05 -6.82
CA GLU A 403 -16.10 6.95 -5.70
C GLU A 403 -17.53 7.49 -5.66
N GLN A 404 -18.26 7.48 -6.78
CA GLN A 404 -19.63 7.98 -6.87
C GLN A 404 -20.67 6.85 -6.82
N CYS A 405 -20.26 5.58 -6.96
CA CYS A 405 -21.18 4.43 -6.96
C CYS A 405 -22.00 4.31 -5.67
N ALA A 406 -21.44 4.68 -4.51
CA ALA A 406 -22.12 4.56 -3.23
C ALA A 406 -23.37 5.46 -3.10
N GLU A 407 -23.36 6.65 -3.72
CA GLU A 407 -24.49 7.58 -3.68
C GLU A 407 -25.37 7.53 -4.93
N ALA A 408 -24.99 6.74 -5.94
CA ALA A 408 -25.67 6.70 -7.23
C ALA A 408 -27.17 6.38 -7.13
N GLY A 409 -27.58 5.50 -6.21
CA GLY A 409 -28.98 5.14 -6.00
C GLY A 409 -29.86 6.24 -5.42
N ARG A 410 -29.30 7.40 -5.04
CA ARG A 410 -30.05 8.58 -4.59
C ARG A 410 -30.49 9.50 -5.73
N PHE A 411 -29.99 9.25 -6.94
CA PHE A 411 -30.41 9.92 -8.16
C PHE A 411 -31.36 9.01 -8.94
N GLY A 412 -32.35 9.56 -9.62
CA GLY A 412 -33.11 8.84 -10.63
C GLY A 412 -32.21 8.45 -11.81
N LEU A 413 -31.42 9.42 -12.26
CA LEU A 413 -30.40 9.27 -13.27
C LEU A 413 -29.14 10.04 -12.85
N HIS A 414 -28.06 9.32 -12.52
CA HIS A 414 -26.84 9.98 -12.05
C HIS A 414 -26.30 10.94 -13.13
N PRO A 415 -26.11 12.25 -12.84
CA PRO A 415 -25.77 13.25 -13.84
C PRO A 415 -24.51 12.92 -14.66
N ALA A 416 -23.45 12.45 -14.01
CA ALA A 416 -22.21 12.09 -14.72
C ALA A 416 -22.37 10.88 -15.66
N LEU A 417 -23.31 9.97 -15.37
CA LEU A 417 -23.56 8.79 -16.21
C LEU A 417 -24.35 9.16 -17.46
N LEU A 418 -25.38 10.00 -17.30
CA LEU A 418 -26.11 10.56 -18.45
C LEU A 418 -25.21 11.47 -19.29
N ASP A 419 -24.41 12.33 -18.66
CA ASP A 419 -23.49 13.22 -19.38
C ASP A 419 -22.48 12.43 -20.22
N ALA A 420 -21.90 11.36 -19.65
CA ALA A 420 -21.01 10.46 -20.40
C ALA A 420 -21.69 9.79 -21.60
N ALA A 421 -23.01 9.59 -21.58
CA ALA A 421 -23.73 9.05 -22.73
C ALA A 421 -23.93 10.08 -23.87
N LEU A 422 -23.67 11.36 -23.61
CA LEU A 422 -23.72 12.46 -24.59
C LEU A 422 -22.36 12.74 -25.26
N HIS A 423 -21.27 12.16 -24.75
CA HIS A 423 -19.90 12.31 -25.28
C HIS A 423 -19.69 11.47 -26.54
#